data_AF-A0A930A8G4-F1
#
_entry.id   AF-A0A930A8G4-F1
#
_cell.length_a   1.000
_cell.length_b   1.000
_cell.length_c   1.000
_cell.angle_alpha   90.00
_cell.angle_beta   90.00
_cell.angle_gamma   90.00
#
_symmetry.space_group_name_H-M   'P 1'
#
loop_
_entity.id
_entity.type
_entity.pdbx_description
1 polymer ?
#
loop_
_entity_poly.entity_id
_entity_poly.type
_entity_poly.pdbx_seq_one_letter_code
_entity_poly.pdbx_strand_id
1 'polypeptide(L)' 'MKCAIFMADGFETCEGLITVDLLRRAGLMIDMISMNETLTVT' A
#
# COMPACT_ATOMS: atom_id res chain seq x y z
N MET A 1 11.76 12.05 1.38
CA MET A 1 10.53 12.10 0.57
C MET A 1 9.54 11.09 1.15
N LYS A 2 8.25 11.43 1.21
CA LYS A 2 7.21 10.57 1.79
C LYS A 2 6.16 10.25 0.73
N CYS A 3 5.72 9.00 0.66
CA CYS A 3 4.74 8.51 -0.31
C CYS A 3 3.53 7.93 0.43
N ALA A 4 2.33 8.17 -0.10
CA ALA A 4 1.09 7.58 0.40
C ALA A 4 0.61 6.54 -0.63
N ILE A 5 0.25 5.36 -0.14
CA ILE A 5 -0.29 4.26 -0.95
C ILE A 5 -1.71 4.03 -0.50
N PHE A 6 -2.67 4.30 -1.37
CA PHE A 6 -4.08 4.08 -1.10
C PHE A 6 -4.49 2.69 -1.59
N MET A 7 -5.01 1.87 -0.68
CA MET A 7 -5.47 0.52 -0.96
C MET A 7 -6.99 0.53 -0.97
N ALA A 8 -7.57 0.29 -2.14
CA ALA A 8 -9.01 0.20 -2.35
C ALA A 8 -9.42 -1.27 -2.42
N ASP A 9 -10.62 -1.61 -1.96
CA ASP A 9 -11.16 -2.96 -2.11
C ASP A 9 -11.11 -3.47 -3.56
N GLY A 10 -10.76 -4.75 -3.71
CA GLY A 10 -10.71 -5.43 -5.01
C GLY A 10 -9.36 -5.33 -5.74
N PHE A 11 -8.32 -4.74 -5.13
CA PHE A 11 -6.96 -4.85 -5.64
C PHE A 11 -6.37 -6.24 -5.42
N GLU A 12 -5.47 -6.67 -6.29
CA GLU A 12 -4.75 -7.93 -6.10
C GLU A 12 -3.61 -7.73 -5.10
N THR A 13 -3.41 -8.67 -4.18
CA THR A 13 -2.35 -8.61 -3.15
C THR A 13 -0.97 -8.32 -3.74
N CYS A 14 -0.68 -8.85 -4.93
CA CYS A 14 0.57 -8.61 -5.66
C CYS A 14 0.77 -7.13 -6.03
N GLU A 15 -0.29 -6.43 -6.45
CA GLU A 15 -0.22 -5.01 -6.86
C GLU A 15 0.18 -4.11 -5.68
N GLY A 16 -0.37 -4.41 -4.49
CA GLY A 16 0.01 -3.71 -3.26
C GLY A 16 1.43 -4.04 -2.79
N LEU A 17 1.78 -5.33 -2.71
CA LEU A 17 3.06 -5.78 -2.18
C LEU A 17 4.25 -5.36 -3.06
N ILE A 18 4.14 -5.48 -4.38
CA ILE A 18 5.22 -5.10 -5.31
C ILE A 18 5.49 -3.59 -5.19
N THR A 19 4.43 -2.78 -5.12
CA THR A 19 4.55 -1.32 -4.97
C THR A 19 5.22 -0.95 -3.64
N VAL A 20 4.81 -1.59 -2.54
CA VAL A 20 5.39 -1.39 -1.20
C VAL A 20 6.88 -1.79 -1.17
N ASP A 21 7.23 -2.94 -1.73
CA ASP A 21 8.61 -3.44 -1.77
C ASP A 21 9.53 -2.49 -2.55
N LEU A 22 9.10 -2.04 -3.74
CA LEU A 22 9.88 -1.13 -4.57
C LEU A 22 10.20 0.18 -3.85
N LEU A 23 9.19 0.80 -3.23
CA LEU A 23 9.35 2.08 -2.52
C LEU A 23 10.22 1.94 -1.27
N ARG A 24 10.13 0.82 -0.54
CA ARG A 24 11.01 0.52 0.60
C ARG A 24 12.45 0.31 0.16
N ARG A 25 12.69 -0.42 -0.94
CA ARG A 25 14.04 -0.62 -1.51
C ARG A 25 14.66 0.68 -2.01
N ALA A 26 13.82 1.63 -2.45
CA ALA A 26 14.25 2.99 -2.79
C ALA A 26 14.55 3.87 -1.56
N GLY A 27 14.40 3.36 -0.33
CA GLY A 27 14.64 4.10 0.91
C GLY A 27 13.58 5.18 1.20
N LEU A 28 12.39 5.07 0.62
CA LEU A 28 11.31 6.03 0.80
C LEU A 28 10.46 5.67 2.02
N MET A 29 10.04 6.69 2.77
CA MET A 29 9.04 6.53 3.82
C MET A 29 7.66 6.41 3.17
N ILE A 30 6.93 5.34 3.49
CA ILE A 30 5.60 5.06 2.94
C ILE A 30 4.54 4.93 4.03
N ASP A 31 3.39 5.55 3.80
CA ASP A 31 2.16 5.33 4.56
C ASP A 31 1.21 4.49 3.70
N MET A 32 0.74 3.35 4.23
CA MET A 32 -0.30 2.55 3.59
C MET A 32 -1.64 2.93 4.20
N ILE A 33 -2.59 3.35 3.36
CA ILE A 33 -3.86 3.92 3.74
C ILE A 33 -4.96 3.06 3.12
N SER A 34 -5.76 2.41 3.97
CA SER A 34 -7.00 1.76 3.50
C SER A 34 -8.01 2.83 3.12
N MET A 35 -8.62 2.70 1.93
CA MET A 35 -9.77 3.52 1.52
C MET A 35 -11.10 2.92 1.99
N ASN A 36 -11.06 1.75 2.62
CA ASN A 36 -12.26 1.04 3.05
C ASN A 36 -12.71 1.56 4.42
N GLU A 37 -14.00 1.46 4.70
CA GLU A 37 -14.56 1.76 6.03
C GLU A 37 -14.04 0.79 7.11
N THR A 38 -13.46 -0.35 6.69
CA THR A 38 -12.93 -1.37 7.58
C THR A 38 -11.45 -1.64 7.29
N LEU A 39 -10.69 -1.99 8.33
CA LEU A 39 -9.26 -2.34 8.24
C LEU A 39 -9.05 -3.85 8.02
N THR A 40 -10.08 -4.57 7.57
CA THR A 40 -10.05 -6.03 7.46
C THR A 40 -9.40 -6.45 6.15
N VAL A 41 -8.39 -7.33 6.23
CA VAL A 41 -7.79 -8.03 5.09
C VAL A 41 -8.24 -9.49 5.17
N THR A 42 -8.93 -9.99 4.14
CA THR A 42 -9.46 -11.37 4.09
C THR A 42 -8.67 -12.22 3.09
#